data_AF-A0A356TSJ4-F1
#
_entry.id   AF-A0A356TSJ4-F1
#
_cell.length_a   1.000
_cell.length_b   1.000
_cell.length_c   1.000
_cell.angle_alpha   90.00
_cell.angle_beta   90.00
_cell.angle_gamma   90.00
#
_symmetry.space_group_name_H-M   'P 1'
#
loop_
_entity.id
_entity.type
_entity.pdbx_description
1 polymer ?
#
loop_
_entity_poly.entity_id
_entity_poly.type
_entity_poly.pdbx_seq_one_letter_code
_entity_poly.pdbx_strand_id
1 'polypeptide(L)'
;MADPRSREGARYGTPEVVAWLDGLHARHDTPLSKAFEADTRHGLPSIQVAPSEGALLGLMARLTGAKRAVEVGTLAGYSAIHLARGMGEGGRLWTLENDPKHAEVARANLAAAQLDAQVEVRLGDATDSLTALEAHAPFDLVFLDADKGRYDRYAAWAFANLREGGVLLADNVYFFGRLLDEEDPDAAAMRRFHTEVAGRFASTVIPTPDGLLLGLKTPAKTP
;
A
#
# COMPACT_ATOMS: atom_id res chain seq x y z
N MET A 1 -12.68 27.45 15.03
CA MET A 1 -11.42 28.00 15.57
C MET A 1 -10.35 26.95 15.32
N ALA A 2 -9.22 27.28 14.69
CA ALA A 2 -8.16 26.32 14.36
C ALA A 2 -6.96 26.51 15.29
N ASP A 3 -6.35 25.42 15.75
CA ASP A 3 -5.11 25.45 16.55
C ASP A 3 -3.91 25.77 15.64
N PRO A 4 -3.18 26.89 15.87
CA PRO A 4 -2.02 27.26 15.06
C PRO A 4 -0.93 26.18 14.98
N ARG A 5 -0.76 25.38 16.05
CA ARG A 5 0.26 24.33 16.13
C ARG A 5 0.05 23.23 15.08
N SER A 6 -1.20 23.04 14.63
CA SER A 6 -1.49 22.09 13.54
C SER A 6 -0.83 22.48 12.21
N ARG A 7 -0.61 23.78 11.97
CA ARG A 7 0.13 24.29 10.81
C ARG A 7 1.65 24.16 10.97
N GLU A 8 2.12 24.07 12.21
CA GLU A 8 3.53 23.88 12.58
C GLU A 8 3.92 22.39 12.64
N GLY A 9 3.01 21.50 12.23
CA GLY A 9 3.27 20.05 12.15
C GLY A 9 2.94 19.29 13.43
N ALA A 10 2.30 19.91 14.43
CA ALA A 10 1.85 19.19 15.61
C ALA A 10 0.88 18.06 15.22
N ARG A 11 1.13 16.87 15.77
CA ARG A 11 0.30 15.68 15.60
C ARG A 11 -0.57 15.50 16.84
N TYR A 12 -1.85 15.18 16.63
CA TYR A 12 -2.85 15.02 17.69
C TYR A 12 -3.30 13.57 17.88
N GLY A 13 -2.80 12.64 17.05
CA GLY A 13 -3.08 11.22 17.18
C GLY A 13 -2.21 10.59 18.27
N THR A 14 -2.66 10.62 19.52
CA THR A 14 -2.06 9.75 20.56
C THR A 14 -2.52 8.30 20.34
N PRO A 15 -1.81 7.29 20.88
CA PRO A 15 -2.24 5.89 20.76
C PRO A 15 -3.68 5.64 21.21
N GLU A 16 -4.14 6.30 22.28
CA GLU A 16 -5.51 6.16 22.79
C GLU A 16 -6.55 6.76 21.84
N VAL A 17 -6.25 7.92 21.26
CA VAL A 17 -7.12 8.57 20.28
C VAL A 17 -7.21 7.73 19.01
N VAL A 18 -6.08 7.23 18.51
CA VAL A 18 -6.02 6.38 17.32
C VAL A 18 -6.77 5.07 17.56
N ALA A 19 -6.52 4.37 18.67
CA ALA A 19 -7.21 3.13 18.99
C ALA A 19 -8.73 3.32 19.11
N TRP A 20 -9.19 4.41 19.73
CA TRP A 20 -10.61 4.72 19.82
C TRP A 20 -11.25 4.97 18.46
N LEU A 21 -10.57 5.74 17.59
CA LEU A 21 -11.04 6.04 16.23
C LEU A 21 -11.03 4.79 15.33
N ASP A 22 -9.99 3.98 15.39
CA ASP A 22 -9.90 2.71 14.66
C ASP A 22 -11.03 1.76 15.08
N GLY A 23 -11.31 1.70 16.39
CA GLY A 23 -12.46 0.96 16.94
C GLY A 23 -13.83 1.47 16.47
N LEU A 24 -13.92 2.65 15.86
CA LEU A 24 -15.15 3.20 15.28
C LEU A 24 -15.18 3.11 13.75
N HIS A 25 -14.07 3.44 13.09
CA HIS A 25 -14.01 3.65 11.64
C HIS A 25 -13.26 2.56 10.86
N ALA A 26 -12.47 1.72 11.54
CA ALA A 26 -11.64 0.68 10.93
C ALA A 26 -11.84 -0.68 11.61
N ARG A 27 -13.08 -0.99 12.01
CA ARG A 27 -13.43 -2.24 12.70
C ARG A 27 -13.07 -3.47 11.86
N HIS A 28 -12.49 -4.46 12.52
CA HIS A 28 -12.23 -5.75 11.89
C HIS A 28 -13.42 -6.68 12.04
N ASP A 29 -13.79 -7.32 10.94
CA ASP A 29 -14.52 -8.57 10.97
C ASP A 29 -13.54 -9.75 11.15
N THR A 30 -14.07 -10.96 11.31
CA THR A 30 -13.25 -12.14 11.61
C THR A 30 -12.09 -12.37 10.63
N PRO A 31 -12.26 -12.25 9.29
CA PRO A 31 -11.14 -12.39 8.36
C PRO A 31 -10.06 -11.31 8.55
N LEU A 32 -10.44 -10.05 8.73
CA LEU A 32 -9.47 -8.97 8.98
C LEU A 32 -8.72 -9.17 10.29
N SER A 33 -9.39 -9.56 11.37
CA SER A 33 -8.74 -9.86 12.65
C SER A 33 -7.71 -10.98 12.51
N LYS A 34 -8.04 -12.06 11.78
CA LYS A 34 -7.11 -13.17 11.54
C LYS A 34 -5.86 -12.73 10.77
N ALA A 35 -6.03 -11.87 9.76
CA ALA A 35 -4.92 -11.35 8.98
C ALA A 35 -4.07 -10.35 9.79
N PHE A 36 -4.70 -9.54 10.63
CA PHE A 36 -4.02 -8.57 11.49
C PHE A 36 -3.24 -9.24 12.63
N GLU A 37 -3.78 -10.31 13.23
CA GLU A 37 -3.17 -11.08 14.32
C GLU A 37 -2.24 -12.20 13.81
N ALA A 38 -1.77 -12.13 12.56
CA ALA A 38 -0.97 -13.19 11.96
C ALA A 38 0.38 -13.40 12.68
N ASP A 39 0.88 -12.39 13.37
CA ASP A 39 2.04 -12.48 14.25
C ASP A 39 1.84 -13.48 15.39
N THR A 40 0.77 -13.32 16.16
CA THR A 40 0.44 -14.19 17.29
C THR A 40 -0.04 -15.57 16.85
N ARG A 41 -0.73 -15.65 15.69
CA ARG A 41 -1.32 -16.90 15.19
C ARG A 41 -0.34 -17.77 14.42
N HIS A 42 0.61 -17.16 13.72
CA HIS A 42 1.48 -17.85 12.75
C HIS A 42 2.96 -17.47 12.90
N GLY A 43 3.32 -16.57 13.82
CA GLY A 43 4.70 -16.11 14.01
C GLY A 43 5.22 -15.33 12.80
N LEU A 44 4.37 -14.52 12.18
CA LEU A 44 4.76 -13.55 11.15
C LEU A 44 5.24 -12.24 11.83
N PRO A 45 6.01 -11.40 11.14
CA PRO A 45 6.33 -10.06 11.65
C PRO A 45 5.08 -9.17 11.74
N SER A 46 4.97 -8.38 12.80
CA SER A 46 3.88 -7.40 13.01
C SER A 46 4.13 -6.11 12.22
N ILE A 47 4.19 -6.22 10.90
CA ILE A 47 4.55 -5.13 9.98
C ILE A 47 3.44 -4.77 8.98
N GLN A 48 2.24 -5.31 9.16
CA GLN A 48 1.07 -4.90 8.39
C GLN A 48 0.72 -3.42 8.65
N VAL A 49 0.15 -2.77 7.64
CA VAL A 49 -0.41 -1.42 7.75
C VAL A 49 -1.38 -1.29 8.93
N ALA A 50 -1.49 -0.08 9.50
CA ALA A 50 -2.41 0.19 10.59
C ALA A 50 -3.89 0.01 10.17
N PRO A 51 -4.83 -0.18 11.13
CA PRO A 51 -6.25 -0.33 10.79
C PRO A 51 -6.82 0.80 9.94
N SER A 52 -6.55 2.06 10.32
CA SER A 52 -6.96 3.24 9.56
C SER A 52 -6.33 3.34 8.18
N GLU A 53 -5.07 2.91 8.01
CA GLU A 53 -4.41 2.84 6.72
C GLU A 53 -5.05 1.78 5.82
N GLY A 54 -5.29 0.57 6.34
CA GLY A 54 -6.03 -0.47 5.61
C GLY A 54 -7.41 0.02 5.15
N ALA A 55 -8.17 0.66 6.05
CA ALA A 55 -9.47 1.23 5.69
C ALA A 55 -9.35 2.31 4.60
N LEU A 56 -8.33 3.15 4.66
CA LEU A 56 -8.04 4.15 3.62
C LEU A 56 -7.71 3.49 2.28
N LEU A 57 -6.88 2.43 2.24
CA LEU A 57 -6.57 1.68 1.01
C LEU A 57 -7.86 1.19 0.33
N GLY A 58 -8.77 0.58 1.11
CA GLY A 58 -10.07 0.12 0.60
C GLY A 58 -10.95 1.26 0.09
N LEU A 59 -10.99 2.41 0.79
CA LEU A 59 -11.70 3.59 0.32
C LEU A 59 -11.11 4.14 -0.98
N MET A 60 -9.78 4.17 -1.12
CA MET A 60 -9.11 4.64 -2.33
C MET A 60 -9.39 3.73 -3.52
N ALA A 61 -9.34 2.41 -3.34
CA ALA A 61 -9.73 1.45 -4.39
C ALA A 61 -11.18 1.67 -4.84
N ARG A 62 -12.09 1.94 -3.90
CA ARG A 62 -13.51 2.22 -4.20
C ARG A 62 -13.72 3.54 -4.92
N LEU A 63 -13.12 4.62 -4.41
CA LEU A 63 -13.27 5.98 -4.96
C LEU A 63 -12.70 6.09 -6.37
N THR A 64 -11.63 5.33 -6.66
CA THR A 64 -11.02 5.28 -7.99
C THR A 64 -11.73 4.34 -8.96
N GLY A 65 -12.68 3.53 -8.47
CA GLY A 65 -13.34 2.49 -9.26
C GLY A 65 -12.38 1.44 -9.78
N ALA A 66 -11.31 1.14 -9.03
CA ALA A 66 -10.23 0.27 -9.49
C ALA A 66 -10.75 -1.14 -9.84
N LYS A 67 -10.40 -1.62 -11.04
CA LYS A 67 -10.73 -2.98 -11.52
C LYS A 67 -9.50 -3.84 -11.71
N ARG A 68 -8.34 -3.25 -11.98
CA ARG A 68 -7.07 -3.96 -12.09
C ARG A 68 -6.07 -3.29 -11.15
N ALA A 69 -5.63 -4.00 -10.13
CA ALA A 69 -4.70 -3.47 -9.14
C ALA A 69 -3.50 -4.39 -8.92
N VAL A 70 -2.37 -3.80 -8.56
CA VAL A 70 -1.17 -4.53 -8.14
C VAL A 70 -0.77 -4.07 -6.75
N GLU A 71 -0.43 -5.02 -5.89
CA GLU A 71 0.17 -4.80 -4.58
C GLU A 71 1.56 -5.45 -4.56
N VAL A 72 2.57 -4.70 -4.12
CA VAL A 72 3.93 -5.20 -3.90
C VAL A 72 4.18 -5.28 -2.40
N GLY A 73 4.26 -6.50 -1.86
CA GLY A 73 4.27 -6.79 -0.43
C GLY A 73 2.91 -7.27 0.06
N THR A 74 2.78 -8.56 0.37
CA THR A 74 1.50 -9.18 0.78
C THR A 74 1.43 -9.45 2.28
N LEU A 75 2.53 -9.93 2.88
CA LEU A 75 2.59 -10.45 4.24
C LEU A 75 1.46 -11.45 4.50
N ALA A 76 0.53 -11.13 5.41
CA ALA A 76 -0.61 -11.98 5.78
C ALA A 76 -1.89 -11.67 4.98
N GLY A 77 -1.81 -10.78 3.98
CA GLY A 77 -2.91 -10.38 3.12
C GLY A 77 -3.84 -9.32 3.69
N TYR A 78 -3.45 -8.62 4.76
CA TYR A 78 -4.31 -7.64 5.44
C TYR A 78 -4.69 -6.46 4.54
N SER A 79 -3.71 -5.80 3.90
CA SER A 79 -3.93 -4.74 2.90
C SER A 79 -4.65 -5.26 1.65
N ALA A 80 -4.29 -6.47 1.18
CA ALA A 80 -4.94 -7.13 0.06
C ALA A 80 -6.45 -7.29 0.25
N ILE A 81 -6.89 -7.68 1.46
CA ILE A 81 -8.32 -7.81 1.80
C ILE A 81 -9.02 -6.45 1.68
N HIS A 82 -8.43 -5.38 2.22
CA HIS A 82 -9.00 -4.03 2.14
C HIS A 82 -9.12 -3.54 0.70
N LEU A 83 -8.03 -3.67 -0.08
CA LEU A 83 -8.01 -3.28 -1.49
C LEU A 83 -9.07 -4.04 -2.28
N ALA A 84 -9.09 -5.37 -2.21
CA ALA A 84 -10.02 -6.20 -2.96
C ALA A 84 -11.49 -5.91 -2.61
N ARG A 85 -11.81 -5.73 -1.32
CA ARG A 85 -13.15 -5.29 -0.89
C ARG A 85 -13.53 -3.93 -1.45
N GLY A 86 -12.58 -2.99 -1.50
CA GLY A 86 -12.78 -1.66 -2.08
C GLY A 86 -13.06 -1.68 -3.58
N MET A 87 -12.39 -2.56 -4.34
CA MET A 87 -12.59 -2.73 -5.79
C MET A 87 -13.98 -3.27 -6.15
N GLY A 88 -14.61 -3.98 -5.21
CA GLY A 88 -15.90 -4.64 -5.39
C GLY A 88 -15.86 -5.76 -6.42
N GLU A 89 -17.05 -6.22 -6.82
CA GLU A 89 -17.18 -7.30 -7.80
C GLU A 89 -16.52 -6.95 -9.14
N GLY A 90 -15.90 -7.96 -9.75
CA GLY A 90 -15.17 -7.84 -11.02
C GLY A 90 -13.80 -7.17 -10.92
N GLY A 91 -13.35 -6.79 -9.71
CA GLY A 91 -11.96 -6.41 -9.49
C GLY A 91 -11.00 -7.58 -9.64
N ARG A 92 -9.76 -7.32 -10.01
CA ARG A 92 -8.66 -8.30 -10.00
C ARG A 92 -7.43 -7.65 -9.37
N LEU A 93 -7.00 -8.21 -8.25
CA LEU A 93 -5.80 -7.81 -7.53
C LEU A 93 -4.72 -8.87 -7.73
N TRP A 94 -3.52 -8.45 -8.13
CA TRP A 94 -2.32 -9.26 -8.03
C TRP A 94 -1.49 -8.76 -6.87
N THR A 95 -1.21 -9.62 -5.90
CA THR A 95 -0.37 -9.28 -4.75
C THR A 95 0.90 -10.13 -4.76
N LEU A 96 2.05 -9.47 -4.54
CA LEU A 96 3.38 -10.05 -4.73
C LEU A 96 4.04 -10.31 -3.37
N GLU A 97 4.42 -11.56 -3.15
CA GLU A 97 5.05 -12.03 -1.91
C GLU A 97 6.30 -12.84 -2.25
N ASN A 98 7.38 -12.65 -1.51
CA ASN A 98 8.62 -13.40 -1.72
C ASN A 98 8.80 -14.56 -0.73
N ASP A 99 8.17 -14.49 0.44
CA ASP A 99 8.27 -15.50 1.48
C ASP A 99 7.15 -16.57 1.33
N PRO A 100 7.50 -17.86 1.18
CA PRO A 100 6.50 -18.91 1.01
C PRO A 100 5.52 -19.05 2.17
N LYS A 101 5.97 -18.83 3.42
CA LYS A 101 5.13 -18.93 4.62
C LYS A 101 4.15 -17.76 4.67
N HIS A 102 4.60 -16.55 4.36
CA HIS A 102 3.72 -15.38 4.23
C HIS A 102 2.65 -15.62 3.17
N ALA A 103 3.06 -16.07 1.98
CA ALA A 103 2.14 -16.36 0.88
C ALA A 103 1.09 -17.42 1.23
N GLU A 104 1.46 -18.46 2.00
CA GLU A 104 0.53 -19.47 2.50
C GLU A 104 -0.51 -18.86 3.44
N VAL A 105 -0.08 -18.08 4.44
CA VAL A 105 -0.97 -17.41 5.40
C VAL A 105 -1.89 -16.42 4.68
N ALA A 106 -1.36 -15.63 3.74
CA ALA A 106 -2.14 -14.70 2.93
C ALA A 106 -3.25 -15.40 2.14
N ARG A 107 -2.93 -16.51 1.45
CA ARG A 107 -3.93 -17.30 0.71
C ARG A 107 -5.03 -17.82 1.64
N ALA A 108 -4.68 -18.33 2.81
CA ALA A 108 -5.66 -18.80 3.79
C ALA A 108 -6.59 -17.69 4.29
N ASN A 109 -6.05 -16.50 4.57
CA ASN A 109 -6.83 -15.33 5.00
C ASN A 109 -7.73 -14.79 3.88
N LEU A 110 -7.22 -14.74 2.64
CA LEU A 110 -8.00 -14.33 1.46
C LEU A 110 -9.16 -15.28 1.19
N ALA A 111 -8.94 -16.60 1.29
CA ALA A 111 -10.01 -17.59 1.16
C ALA A 111 -11.04 -17.45 2.30
N ALA A 112 -10.59 -17.22 3.54
CA ALA A 112 -11.48 -16.96 4.67
C ALA A 112 -12.31 -15.66 4.50
N ALA A 113 -11.79 -14.69 3.75
CA ALA A 113 -12.48 -13.47 3.36
C ALA A 113 -13.33 -13.62 2.08
N GLN A 114 -13.33 -14.80 1.45
CA GLN A 114 -14.02 -15.10 0.18
C GLN A 114 -13.53 -14.26 -1.01
N LEU A 115 -12.22 -14.00 -1.05
CA LEU A 115 -11.55 -13.15 -2.05
C LEU A 115 -10.57 -13.93 -2.94
N ASP A 116 -10.46 -15.25 -2.79
CA ASP A 116 -9.49 -16.11 -3.50
C ASP A 116 -9.69 -16.14 -5.03
N ALA A 117 -10.91 -15.90 -5.52
CA ALA A 117 -11.16 -15.73 -6.95
C ALA A 117 -10.76 -14.34 -7.48
N GLN A 118 -10.74 -13.34 -6.60
CA GLN A 118 -10.49 -11.94 -6.90
C GLN A 118 -9.01 -11.56 -6.75
N VAL A 119 -8.30 -12.22 -5.84
CA VAL A 119 -6.93 -11.90 -5.45
C VAL A 119 -5.99 -13.07 -5.80
N GLU A 120 -5.00 -12.80 -6.63
CA GLU A 120 -3.96 -13.75 -6.99
C GLU A 120 -2.67 -13.44 -6.23
N VAL A 121 -2.28 -14.33 -5.31
CA VAL A 121 -0.99 -14.26 -4.59
C VAL A 121 0.11 -14.89 -5.44
N ARG A 122 1.02 -14.05 -5.97
CA ARG A 122 2.19 -14.48 -6.73
C ARG A 122 3.40 -14.60 -5.81
N LEU A 123 3.86 -15.84 -5.64
CA LEU A 123 5.08 -16.14 -4.90
C LEU A 123 6.29 -15.99 -5.83
N GLY A 124 7.26 -15.16 -5.44
CA GLY A 124 8.51 -14.98 -6.18
C GLY A 124 9.14 -13.61 -5.96
N ASP A 125 10.18 -13.29 -6.72
CA ASP A 125 10.72 -11.94 -6.72
C ASP A 125 9.69 -10.95 -7.29
N ALA A 126 9.59 -9.79 -6.65
CA ALA A 126 8.65 -8.76 -7.05
C ALA A 126 8.97 -8.22 -8.46
N THR A 127 10.24 -8.04 -8.83
CA THR A 127 10.63 -7.52 -10.15
C THR A 127 10.21 -8.48 -11.25
N ASP A 128 10.50 -9.77 -11.11
CA ASP A 128 10.11 -10.79 -12.10
C ASP A 128 8.58 -10.86 -12.25
N SER A 129 7.88 -10.83 -11.11
CA SER A 129 6.41 -10.85 -11.09
C SER A 129 5.80 -9.61 -11.75
N LEU A 130 6.36 -8.43 -11.49
CA LEU A 130 5.95 -7.17 -12.10
C LEU A 130 6.15 -7.20 -13.62
N THR A 131 7.29 -7.70 -14.11
CA THR A 131 7.53 -7.87 -15.56
C THR A 131 6.49 -8.80 -16.19
N ALA A 132 6.18 -9.94 -15.56
CA ALA A 132 5.14 -10.83 -16.06
C ALA A 132 3.73 -10.18 -16.05
N LEU A 133 3.48 -9.23 -15.14
CA LEU A 133 2.21 -8.52 -15.04
C LEU A 133 2.03 -7.42 -16.09
N GLU A 134 3.08 -7.00 -16.81
CA GLU A 134 2.98 -5.97 -17.86
C GLU A 134 1.98 -6.35 -18.98
N ALA A 135 1.83 -7.65 -19.25
CA ALA A 135 0.79 -8.17 -20.17
C ALA A 135 -0.65 -7.84 -19.71
N HIS A 136 -0.82 -7.51 -18.43
CA HIS A 136 -2.07 -7.06 -17.83
C HIS A 136 -2.09 -5.53 -17.58
N ALA A 137 -1.22 -4.75 -18.20
CA ALA A 137 -1.36 -3.30 -18.21
C ALA A 137 -2.55 -2.86 -19.12
N PRO A 138 -3.07 -1.63 -18.97
CA PRO A 138 -2.80 -0.73 -17.86
C PRO A 138 -3.57 -1.11 -16.59
N PHE A 139 -3.04 -0.71 -15.43
CA PHE A 139 -3.65 -0.87 -14.11
C PHE A 139 -4.31 0.43 -13.64
N ASP A 140 -5.30 0.31 -12.77
CA ASP A 140 -6.02 1.42 -12.14
C ASP A 140 -5.34 1.88 -10.85
N LEU A 141 -4.76 0.93 -10.10
CA LEU A 141 -4.16 1.18 -8.80
C LEU A 141 -2.91 0.33 -8.60
N VAL A 142 -1.86 0.92 -8.04
CA VAL A 142 -0.68 0.22 -7.53
C VAL A 142 -0.47 0.60 -6.08
N PHE A 143 -0.27 -0.38 -5.21
CA PHE A 143 0.12 -0.20 -3.81
C PHE A 143 1.51 -0.78 -3.57
N LEU A 144 2.40 0.00 -2.95
CA LEU A 144 3.77 -0.39 -2.64
C LEU A 144 3.98 -0.43 -1.12
N ASP A 145 4.29 -1.61 -0.60
CA ASP A 145 4.71 -1.82 0.77
C ASP A 145 5.71 -3.00 0.87
N ALA A 146 6.89 -2.78 0.31
CA ALA A 146 7.92 -3.83 0.19
C ALA A 146 9.29 -3.33 0.67
N ASP A 147 10.38 -3.92 0.17
CA ASP A 147 11.73 -3.50 0.53
C ASP A 147 12.04 -2.09 -0.01
N LYS A 148 12.47 -1.21 0.90
CA LYS A 148 12.57 0.23 0.63
C LYS A 148 13.70 0.58 -0.35
N GLY A 149 14.73 -0.27 -0.45
CA GLY A 149 15.85 -0.11 -1.38
C GLY A 149 15.48 -0.21 -2.86
N ARG A 150 14.30 -0.75 -3.22
CA ARG A 150 13.81 -0.87 -4.60
C ARG A 150 12.61 0.03 -4.94
N TYR A 151 12.20 0.92 -4.03
CA TYR A 151 11.01 1.77 -4.22
C TYR A 151 11.08 2.64 -5.48
N ASP A 152 12.25 3.17 -5.82
CA ASP A 152 12.46 3.95 -7.05
C ASP A 152 12.15 3.13 -8.31
N ARG A 153 12.58 1.86 -8.35
CA ARG A 153 12.26 0.92 -9.43
C ARG A 153 10.78 0.60 -9.50
N TYR A 154 10.14 0.39 -8.35
CA TYR A 154 8.70 0.12 -8.27
C TYR A 154 7.87 1.32 -8.73
N ALA A 155 8.26 2.56 -8.38
CA ALA A 155 7.61 3.76 -8.89
C ALA A 155 7.77 3.93 -10.40
N ALA A 156 8.95 3.62 -10.95
CA ALA A 156 9.17 3.65 -12.40
C ALA A 156 8.25 2.65 -13.12
N TRP A 157 8.15 1.42 -12.61
CA TRP A 157 7.23 0.42 -13.13
C TRP A 157 5.76 0.85 -13.01
N ALA A 158 5.36 1.38 -11.85
CA ALA A 158 4.00 1.86 -11.63
C ALA A 158 3.65 3.00 -12.59
N PHE A 159 4.56 3.95 -12.82
CA PHE A 159 4.35 5.01 -13.80
C PHE A 159 4.16 4.46 -15.21
N ALA A 160 4.96 3.49 -15.64
CA ALA A 160 4.82 2.91 -16.98
C ALA A 160 3.50 2.12 -17.16
N ASN A 161 3.02 1.45 -16.10
CA ASN A 161 1.93 0.48 -16.20
C ASN A 161 0.58 0.98 -15.66
N LEU A 162 0.52 2.08 -14.92
CA LEU A 162 -0.75 2.72 -14.56
C LEU A 162 -1.37 3.41 -15.79
N ARG A 163 -2.71 3.38 -15.91
CA ARG A 163 -3.41 4.24 -16.87
C ARG A 163 -3.29 5.71 -16.47
N GLU A 164 -3.57 6.63 -17.40
CA GLU A 164 -3.85 8.01 -17.02
C GLU A 164 -5.03 8.07 -16.02
N GLY A 165 -4.88 8.89 -14.99
CA GLY A 165 -5.79 8.94 -13.85
C GLY A 165 -5.72 7.71 -12.93
N GLY A 166 -4.76 6.80 -13.12
CA GLY A 166 -4.46 5.71 -12.21
C GLY A 166 -3.75 6.20 -10.95
N VAL A 167 -3.86 5.43 -9.86
CA VAL A 167 -3.39 5.85 -8.54
C VAL A 167 -2.23 4.98 -8.06
N LEU A 168 -1.18 5.65 -7.57
CA LEU A 168 -0.09 5.06 -6.81
C LEU A 168 -0.29 5.35 -5.33
N LEU A 169 -0.30 4.31 -4.52
CA LEU A 169 -0.21 4.37 -3.07
C LEU A 169 1.12 3.74 -2.65
N ALA A 170 1.82 4.34 -1.67
CA ALA A 170 3.04 3.74 -1.14
C ALA A 170 3.18 4.02 0.35
N ASP A 171 3.45 2.99 1.14
CA ASP A 171 3.57 3.09 2.59
C ASP A 171 5.01 3.30 3.07
N ASN A 172 5.15 3.80 4.29
CA ASN A 172 6.41 4.08 5.00
C ASN A 172 7.32 5.08 4.29
N VAL A 173 6.74 6.12 3.69
CA VAL A 173 7.51 7.08 2.86
C VAL A 173 8.27 8.12 3.69
N TYR A 174 8.05 8.19 5.00
CA TYR A 174 8.95 8.88 5.95
C TYR A 174 10.14 8.02 6.36
N PHE A 175 10.12 6.74 5.98
CA PHE A 175 11.19 5.77 6.18
C PHE A 175 11.63 5.68 7.64
N PHE A 176 10.65 5.56 8.55
CA PHE A 176 10.85 5.45 9.99
C PHE A 176 11.66 6.62 10.57
N GLY A 177 11.48 7.82 10.00
CA GLY A 177 12.22 9.03 10.35
C GLY A 177 13.64 9.12 9.78
N ARG A 178 14.08 8.13 9.00
CA ARG A 178 15.43 8.05 8.43
C ARG A 178 15.52 8.57 6.99
N LEU A 179 14.44 9.13 6.43
CA LEU A 179 14.40 9.61 5.05
C LEU A 179 15.54 10.58 4.70
N LEU A 180 16.00 11.39 5.65
CA LEU A 180 17.06 12.38 5.46
C LEU A 180 18.44 11.91 5.93
N ASP A 181 18.59 10.63 6.28
CA ASP A 181 19.89 10.04 6.54
C ASP A 181 20.70 9.97 5.23
N GLU A 182 21.82 10.69 5.18
CA GLU A 182 22.67 10.78 3.99
C GLU A 182 23.55 9.54 3.80
N GLU A 183 23.79 8.76 4.86
CA GLU A 183 24.66 7.58 4.83
C GLU A 183 23.89 6.30 4.50
N ASP A 184 22.56 6.31 4.66
CA ASP A 184 21.71 5.16 4.38
C ASP A 184 21.36 5.05 2.87
N PRO A 185 21.81 3.98 2.17
CA PRO A 185 21.49 3.78 0.75
C PRO A 185 20.00 3.56 0.47
N ASP A 186 19.25 2.99 1.41
CA ASP A 186 17.80 2.81 1.29
C ASP A 186 17.06 4.15 1.49
N ALA A 187 17.56 5.01 2.38
CA ALA A 187 17.06 6.38 2.49
C ALA A 187 17.30 7.14 1.17
N ALA A 188 18.46 6.95 0.53
CA ALA A 188 18.73 7.51 -0.79
C ALA A 188 17.78 6.96 -1.87
N ALA A 189 17.43 5.68 -1.84
CA ALA A 189 16.42 5.09 -2.73
C ALA A 189 15.03 5.68 -2.49
N MET A 190 14.62 5.85 -1.24
CA MET A 190 13.34 6.48 -0.89
C MET A 190 13.29 7.96 -1.33
N ARG A 191 14.39 8.72 -1.22
CA ARG A 191 14.47 10.09 -1.74
C ARG A 191 14.36 10.15 -3.27
N ARG A 192 14.96 9.20 -3.99
CA ARG A 192 14.77 9.06 -5.44
C ARG A 192 13.32 8.73 -5.78
N PHE A 193 12.70 7.80 -5.06
CA PHE A 193 11.27 7.49 -5.17
C PHE A 193 10.41 8.75 -5.05
N HIS A 194 10.60 9.57 -4.02
CA HIS A 194 9.85 10.83 -3.85
C HIS A 194 10.04 11.79 -5.03
N THR A 195 11.26 11.92 -5.54
CA THR A 195 11.58 12.80 -6.67
C THR A 195 10.93 12.31 -7.97
N GLU A 196 10.99 11.01 -8.24
CA GLU A 196 10.36 10.37 -9.39
C GLU A 196 8.84 10.54 -9.36
N VAL A 197 8.22 10.31 -8.20
CA VAL A 197 6.77 10.48 -8.03
C VAL A 197 6.36 11.94 -8.20
N ALA A 198 7.08 12.89 -7.59
CA ALA A 198 6.80 14.32 -7.72
C ALA A 198 6.93 14.83 -9.18
N GLY A 199 7.84 14.24 -9.96
CA GLY A 199 8.03 14.58 -11.37
C GLY A 199 6.96 14.02 -12.32
N ARG A 200 6.27 12.94 -11.93
CA ARG A 200 5.43 12.13 -12.83
C ARG A 200 3.97 12.01 -12.39
N PHE A 201 3.65 12.36 -11.15
CA PHE A 201 2.32 12.25 -10.55
C PHE A 201 1.94 13.57 -9.89
N ALA A 202 0.65 13.93 -9.95
CA ALA A 202 0.09 14.87 -9.00
C ALA A 202 -0.01 14.17 -7.64
N SER A 203 0.90 14.51 -6.72
CA SER A 203 1.12 13.71 -5.50
C SER A 203 1.12 14.54 -4.23
N THR A 204 0.83 13.85 -3.12
CA THR A 204 0.96 14.35 -1.76
C THR A 204 1.29 13.19 -0.81
N VAL A 205 1.78 13.51 0.39
CA VAL A 205 1.98 12.52 1.45
C VAL A 205 0.93 12.74 2.53
N ILE A 206 0.08 11.73 2.73
CA ILE A 206 -0.88 11.69 3.81
C ILE A 206 -0.10 11.44 5.10
N PRO A 207 -0.26 12.28 6.13
CA PRO A 207 0.56 12.23 7.33
C PRO A 207 0.10 11.15 8.32
N THR A 208 0.06 9.91 7.84
CA THR A 208 -0.04 8.72 8.70
C THR A 208 1.28 8.56 9.50
N PRO A 209 1.35 7.68 10.52
CA PRO A 209 2.51 7.60 11.41
C PRO A 209 3.87 7.52 10.71
N ASP A 210 3.98 6.76 9.61
CA ASP A 210 5.18 6.70 8.78
C ASP A 210 4.99 7.20 7.34
N GLY A 211 3.87 7.89 7.10
CA GLY A 211 3.54 8.53 5.83
C GLY A 211 3.05 7.55 4.76
N LEU A 212 1.90 7.87 4.19
CA LEU A 212 1.32 7.18 3.04
C LEU A 212 1.32 8.14 1.85
N LEU A 213 2.10 7.84 0.82
CA LEU A 213 2.08 8.61 -0.41
C LEU A 213 0.82 8.31 -1.22
N LEU A 214 0.19 9.37 -1.75
CA LEU A 214 -0.87 9.32 -2.75
C LEU A 214 -0.39 10.04 -4.00
N GLY A 215 -0.30 9.34 -5.13
CA GLY A 215 0.02 9.89 -6.44
C GLY A 215 -1.06 9.59 -7.48
N LEU A 216 -1.58 10.62 -8.12
CA LEU A 216 -2.46 10.50 -9.29
C LEU A 216 -1.62 10.64 -10.56
N LYS A 217 -1.60 9.62 -11.43
CA LYS A 217 -0.91 9.70 -12.72
C LYS A 217 -1.63 10.71 -13.60
N THR A 218 -0.98 11.84 -13.85
CA THR A 218 -1.47 12.84 -14.80
C THR A 218 -0.90 12.58 -16.19
N PRO A 219 -1.53 13.10 -17.26
CA PRO A 219 -0.87 13.17 -18.55
C PRO A 219 0.51 13.81 -18.41
N ALA A 220 1.48 13.38 -19.21
CA ALA A 220 2.78 14.03 -19.25
C ALA A 220 2.56 15.54 -19.51
N LYS A 221 3.15 16.41 -18.68
CA LYS A 221 3.18 17.83 -19.01
C LYS A 221 3.92 17.96 -20.34
N THR A 222 3.24 18.40 -21.39
CA THR A 222 3.90 18.81 -22.62
C THR A 222 4.90 19.92 -22.25
N PRO A 223 6.18 19.80 -22.63
CA PRO A 223 7.20 20.81 -22.32
C PRO A 223 6.84 22.19 -22.89
#